data_AF-A0A391PP01-F1
#
_entry.id   AF-A0A391PP01-F1
#
_cell.length_a   1.000
_cell.length_b   1.000
_cell.length_c   1.000
_cell.angle_alpha   90.00
_cell.angle_beta   90.00
_cell.angle_gamma   90.00
#
_symmetry.space_group_name_H-M   'P 1'
#
loop_
_entity.id
_entity.type
_entity.pdbx_description
1 polymer ?
#
loop_
_entity_poly.entity_id
_entity_poly.type
_entity_poly.pdbx_seq_one_letter_code
_entity_poly.pdbx_strand_id
1 'polypeptide(L)'
;MGVPTHAMIYSSGWASVMDGGSSLLQFQGPLGALDGIENWYLTFYPLPEGKGFEEVRGTEIWNFLQAGGRADAMTLDMRTLGGAQWGVDGVRYVIGHPHEGTPPLDVPIELSDGAEMVSAPEVFTADEAAAIFYTYYRTGDIPPRLRTAPGRGIHVRRRLA
;
A
#
# COMPACT_ATOMS: atom_id res chain seq x y z
N MET A 1 -19.48 -10.73 -14.71
CA MET A 1 -18.47 -10.04 -13.87
C MET A 1 -18.76 -10.42 -12.44
N GLY A 2 -17.73 -10.80 -11.67
CA GLY A 2 -17.90 -11.08 -10.24
C GLY A 2 -18.27 -9.82 -9.46
N VAL A 3 -18.70 -9.99 -8.21
CA VAL A 3 -18.91 -8.86 -7.30
C VAL A 3 -17.54 -8.27 -6.96
N PRO A 4 -17.31 -6.96 -7.17
CA PRO A 4 -16.08 -6.31 -6.75
C PRO A 4 -15.84 -6.49 -5.26
N THR A 5 -14.61 -6.82 -4.91
CA THR A 5 -14.16 -7.03 -3.53
C THR A 5 -13.05 -6.05 -3.15
N HIS A 6 -12.34 -5.49 -4.12
CA HIS A 6 -11.23 -4.57 -3.90
C HIS A 6 -11.20 -3.47 -4.95
N ALA A 7 -10.52 -2.38 -4.61
CA ALA A 7 -10.22 -1.29 -5.53
C ALA A 7 -8.71 -1.00 -5.55
N MET A 8 -8.21 -0.66 -6.73
CA MET A 8 -6.86 -0.19 -6.99
C MET A 8 -6.95 1.25 -7.51
N ILE A 9 -6.25 2.19 -6.87
CA ILE A 9 -6.20 3.61 -7.25
C ILE A 9 -4.79 3.93 -7.72
N TYR A 10 -4.68 4.67 -8.82
CA TYR A 10 -3.41 5.06 -9.46
C TYR A 10 -3.08 6.54 -9.22
N SER A 11 -1.85 6.96 -9.50
CA SER A 11 -1.41 8.37 -9.46
C SER A 11 -2.34 9.34 -10.19
N SER A 12 -2.97 8.90 -11.28
CA SER A 12 -3.90 9.69 -12.09
C SER A 12 -5.27 9.94 -11.43
N GLY A 13 -5.55 9.30 -10.29
CA GLY A 13 -6.85 9.33 -9.64
C GLY A 13 -7.90 8.40 -10.27
N TRP A 14 -7.54 7.70 -11.35
CA TRP A 14 -8.32 6.60 -11.88
C TRP A 14 -8.27 5.40 -10.93
N ALA A 15 -9.29 4.54 -11.04
CA ALA A 15 -9.35 3.32 -10.28
C ALA A 15 -9.78 2.12 -11.14
N SER A 16 -9.33 0.95 -10.74
CA SER A 16 -9.81 -0.34 -11.23
C SER A 16 -10.40 -1.13 -10.07
N VAL A 17 -11.42 -1.92 -10.35
CA VAL A 17 -12.02 -2.84 -9.36
C VAL A 17 -11.62 -4.27 -9.65
N MET A 18 -11.45 -5.06 -8.59
CA MET A 18 -11.09 -6.47 -8.65
C MET A 18 -12.15 -7.32 -7.97
N ASP A 19 -12.43 -8.48 -8.55
CA ASP A 19 -13.35 -9.48 -7.98
C ASP A 19 -12.57 -10.65 -7.35
N GLY A 20 -13.25 -11.73 -6.96
CA GLY A 20 -12.63 -12.89 -6.31
C GLY A 20 -11.74 -13.77 -7.21
N GLY A 21 -11.63 -13.46 -8.51
CA GLY A 21 -10.88 -14.23 -9.50
C GLY A 21 -9.56 -13.59 -9.96
N SER A 22 -9.14 -12.49 -9.32
CA SER A 22 -7.93 -11.76 -9.68
C SER A 22 -6.65 -12.58 -9.53
N SER A 23 -5.71 -12.38 -10.45
CA SER A 23 -4.41 -13.08 -10.49
C SER A 23 -3.24 -12.11 -10.31
N LEU A 24 -2.05 -12.66 -10.04
CA LEU A 24 -0.80 -11.88 -9.87
C LEU A 24 -0.54 -10.89 -11.01
N LEU A 25 -0.86 -11.25 -12.25
CA LEU A 25 -0.65 -10.40 -13.43
C LEU A 25 -1.37 -9.05 -13.34
N GLN A 26 -2.51 -9.00 -12.65
CA GLN A 26 -3.26 -7.76 -12.46
C GLN A 26 -2.53 -6.75 -11.55
N PHE A 27 -1.50 -7.19 -10.83
CA PHE A 27 -0.63 -6.33 -10.03
C PHE A 27 0.70 -6.06 -10.74
N GLN A 28 1.28 -7.06 -11.43
CA GLN A 28 2.55 -6.90 -12.16
C GLN A 28 2.49 -5.81 -13.22
N GLY A 29 1.41 -5.76 -14.01
CA GLY A 29 1.26 -4.75 -15.06
C GLY A 29 1.29 -3.32 -14.51
N PRO A 30 0.39 -2.96 -13.59
CA PRO A 30 0.37 -1.62 -13.00
C PRO A 30 1.64 -1.23 -12.23
N LEU A 31 2.18 -2.12 -11.39
CA LEU A 31 3.39 -1.84 -10.62
C LEU A 31 4.63 -1.72 -11.53
N GLY A 32 4.70 -2.54 -12.58
CA GLY A 32 5.75 -2.46 -13.60
C GLY A 32 5.67 -1.22 -14.49
N ALA A 33 4.52 -0.55 -14.51
CA ALA A 33 4.32 0.70 -15.25
C ALA A 33 4.69 1.95 -14.43
N LEU A 34 5.14 1.80 -13.18
CA LEU A 34 5.55 2.94 -12.36
C LEU A 34 6.88 3.53 -12.88
N ASP A 35 6.90 4.84 -13.13
CA ASP A 35 8.06 5.60 -13.64
C ASP A 35 8.67 6.55 -12.60
N GLY A 36 8.01 6.74 -11.45
CA GLY A 36 8.47 7.64 -10.38
C GLY A 36 8.22 9.14 -10.66
N ILE A 37 7.49 9.48 -11.74
CA ILE A 37 7.21 10.86 -12.15
C ILE A 37 5.70 11.07 -12.36
N GLU A 38 5.12 10.50 -13.42
CA GLU A 38 3.70 10.64 -13.74
C GLU A 38 2.89 9.51 -13.12
N ASN A 39 3.42 8.30 -13.18
CA ASN A 39 2.88 7.10 -12.57
C ASN A 39 3.85 6.64 -11.49
N TRP A 40 3.65 7.12 -10.27
CA TRP A 40 4.61 6.95 -9.17
C TRP A 40 3.98 6.29 -7.95
N TYR A 41 2.68 5.95 -8.00
CA TYR A 41 1.92 5.53 -6.85
C TYR A 41 0.76 4.62 -7.19
N LEU A 42 0.51 3.65 -6.31
CA LEU A 42 -0.61 2.74 -6.39
C LEU A 42 -1.12 2.40 -4.98
N THR A 43 -2.43 2.59 -4.73
CA THR A 43 -3.11 2.11 -3.50
C THR A 43 -4.03 0.95 -3.84
N PHE A 44 -4.06 -0.04 -2.97
CA PHE A 44 -4.96 -1.18 -3.08
C PHE A 44 -5.64 -1.46 -1.73
N TYR A 45 -6.96 -1.61 -1.75
CA TYR A 45 -7.73 -1.82 -0.52
C TYR A 45 -8.99 -2.67 -0.75
N PRO A 46 -9.44 -3.41 0.28
CA PRO A 46 -10.71 -4.12 0.25
C PRO A 46 -11.88 -3.13 0.28
N LEU A 47 -12.88 -3.36 -0.56
CA LEU A 47 -14.16 -2.67 -0.49
C LEU A 47 -14.95 -3.18 0.72
N PRO A 48 -15.69 -2.31 1.43
CA PRO A 48 -16.63 -2.75 2.45
C PRO A 48 -17.66 -3.72 1.87
N GLU A 49 -18.08 -4.70 2.66
CA GLU A 49 -19.07 -5.69 2.23
C GLU A 49 -20.34 -5.02 1.70
N GLY A 50 -20.76 -5.44 0.50
CA GLY A 50 -21.95 -4.93 -0.17
C GLY A 50 -21.83 -3.54 -0.78
N LYS A 51 -20.67 -2.87 -0.71
CA LYS A 51 -20.46 -1.54 -1.30
C LYS A 51 -19.61 -1.59 -2.56
N GLY A 52 -20.04 -0.85 -3.58
CA GLY A 52 -19.25 -0.58 -4.77
C GLY A 52 -18.20 0.51 -4.55
N PHE A 53 -17.21 0.57 -5.44
CA PHE A 53 -16.16 1.60 -5.39
C PHE A 53 -16.71 3.03 -5.41
N GLU A 54 -17.68 3.33 -6.27
CA GLU A 54 -18.24 4.69 -6.38
C GLU A 54 -18.95 5.15 -5.09
N GLU A 55 -19.50 4.23 -4.31
CA GLU A 55 -20.15 4.54 -3.02
C GLU A 55 -19.14 4.90 -1.92
N VAL A 56 -17.90 4.41 -2.04
CA VAL A 56 -16.84 4.62 -1.04
C VAL A 56 -15.75 5.56 -1.53
N ARG A 57 -15.83 6.01 -2.79
CA ARG A 57 -14.86 6.92 -3.39
C ARG A 57 -14.81 8.23 -2.60
N GLY A 58 -13.60 8.63 -2.20
CA GLY A 58 -13.39 9.84 -1.40
C GLY A 58 -13.74 9.72 0.09
N THR A 59 -14.17 8.54 0.54
CA THR A 59 -14.30 8.25 1.97
C THR A 59 -12.94 7.87 2.57
N GLU A 60 -12.81 7.91 3.89
CA GLU A 60 -11.57 7.53 4.55
C GLU A 60 -11.35 6.01 4.47
N ILE A 61 -10.19 5.61 3.92
CA ILE A 61 -9.77 4.21 3.79
C ILE A 61 -8.75 3.91 4.89
N TRP A 62 -9.05 2.91 5.72
CA TRP A 62 -8.24 2.56 6.88
C TRP A 62 -7.33 1.35 6.68
N ASN A 63 -7.78 0.38 5.88
CA ASN A 63 -6.99 -0.79 5.53
C ASN A 63 -6.57 -0.67 4.08
N PHE A 64 -5.29 -0.49 3.83
CA PHE A 64 -4.76 -0.46 2.47
C PHE A 64 -3.30 -0.89 2.45
N LEU A 65 -2.88 -1.39 1.30
CA LEU A 65 -1.49 -1.56 0.91
C LEU A 65 -1.18 -0.56 -0.20
N GLN A 66 0.01 0.01 -0.16
CA GLN A 66 0.41 1.09 -1.04
C GLN A 66 1.84 0.89 -1.53
N ALA A 67 2.10 1.30 -2.76
CA ALA A 67 3.42 1.40 -3.36
C ALA A 67 3.68 2.84 -3.82
N GLY A 68 4.90 3.31 -3.63
CA GLY A 68 5.39 4.59 -4.14
C GLY A 68 6.79 4.46 -4.73
N GLY A 69 7.04 5.04 -5.90
CA GLY A 69 8.33 5.01 -6.59
C GLY A 69 8.20 4.57 -8.05
N ARG A 70 9.20 3.83 -8.53
CA ARG A 70 9.30 3.32 -9.90
C ARG A 70 9.47 1.80 -9.93
N ALA A 71 9.27 1.18 -11.09
CA ALA A 71 9.18 -0.27 -11.23
C ALA A 71 10.39 -1.07 -10.71
N ASP A 72 11.59 -0.50 -10.74
CA ASP A 72 12.83 -1.11 -10.26
C ASP A 72 13.24 -0.66 -8.84
N ALA A 73 12.54 0.33 -8.27
CA ALA A 73 12.78 0.83 -6.92
C ALA A 73 11.52 1.53 -6.39
N MET A 74 10.78 0.84 -5.52
CA MET A 74 9.62 1.38 -4.82
C MET A 74 9.63 1.01 -3.34
N THR A 75 9.02 1.87 -2.52
CA THR A 75 8.71 1.58 -1.13
C THR A 75 7.27 1.10 -1.01
N LEU A 76 7.02 0.26 -0.01
CA LEU A 76 5.70 -0.26 0.30
C LEU A 76 5.31 0.10 1.75
N ASP A 77 4.05 0.48 1.92
CA ASP A 77 3.50 0.71 3.25
C ASP A 77 2.07 0.20 3.36
N MET A 78 1.70 -0.19 4.58
CA MET A 78 0.37 -0.70 4.88
C MET A 78 -0.22 0.07 6.04
N ARG A 79 -1.46 0.52 5.86
CA ARG A 79 -2.29 1.03 6.96
C ARG A 79 -3.26 -0.06 7.40
N THR A 80 -3.43 -0.19 8.70
CA THR A 80 -4.49 -1.03 9.27
C THR A 80 -5.08 -0.38 10.52
N LEU A 81 -6.33 -0.73 10.82
CA LEU A 81 -6.96 -0.38 12.10
C LEU A 81 -6.24 -1.02 13.28
N GLY A 82 -6.30 -0.37 14.44
CA GLY A 82 -5.70 -0.84 15.69
C GLY A 82 -4.67 0.13 16.26
N GLY A 83 -3.91 -0.32 17.26
CA GLY A 83 -2.98 0.55 18.00
C GLY A 83 -3.60 1.24 19.20
N ALA A 84 -4.73 0.74 19.70
CA ALA A 84 -5.37 1.24 20.93
C ALA A 84 -4.41 1.20 22.14
N GLN A 85 -3.51 0.22 22.19
CA GLN A 85 -2.42 0.14 23.19
C GLN A 85 -1.44 1.32 23.14
N TRP A 86 -1.38 2.02 22.00
CA TRP A 86 -0.61 3.23 21.77
C TRP A 86 -1.48 4.50 21.71
N GLY A 87 -2.78 4.37 22.02
CA GLY A 87 -3.74 5.48 22.02
C GLY A 87 -4.17 5.96 20.63
N VAL A 88 -3.94 5.17 19.57
CA VAL A 88 -4.25 5.51 18.18
C VAL A 88 -5.31 4.56 17.61
N ASP A 89 -6.01 5.01 16.56
CA ASP A 89 -7.10 4.25 15.92
C ASP A 89 -6.60 3.36 14.76
N GLY A 90 -5.45 3.72 14.18
CA GLY A 90 -4.77 2.93 13.17
C GLY A 90 -3.26 3.10 13.23
N VAL A 91 -2.56 2.20 12.53
CA VAL A 91 -1.10 2.17 12.48
C VAL A 91 -0.66 2.04 11.02
N ARG A 92 0.35 2.82 10.65
CA ARG A 92 1.06 2.66 9.38
C ARG A 92 2.34 1.88 9.63
N TYR A 93 2.51 0.80 8.88
CA TYR A 93 3.71 -0.01 8.84
C TYR A 93 4.46 0.29 7.56
N VAL A 94 5.74 0.60 7.68
CA VAL A 94 6.65 0.50 6.54
C VAL A 94 6.94 -1.00 6.34
N ILE A 95 7.10 -1.42 5.10
CA ILE A 95 7.39 -2.80 4.74
C ILE A 95 8.85 -2.84 4.31
N GLY A 96 9.57 -3.86 4.76
CA GLY A 96 10.97 -4.04 4.44
C GLY A 96 11.40 -5.49 4.55
N HIS A 97 12.44 -5.83 3.82
CA HIS A 97 13.10 -7.12 3.91
C HIS A 97 13.69 -7.35 5.31
N PRO A 98 13.70 -8.61 5.80
CA PRO A 98 14.41 -8.96 7.01
C PRO A 98 15.87 -8.50 6.94
N HIS A 99 16.31 -7.79 7.96
CA HIS A 99 17.67 -7.31 8.10
C HIS A 99 18.06 -7.23 9.56
N GLU A 100 19.36 -7.13 9.83
CA GLU A 100 19.90 -6.90 11.16
C GLU A 100 20.30 -5.43 11.33
N GLY A 101 20.18 -4.93 12.56
CA GLY A 101 20.59 -3.57 12.90
C GLY A 101 19.65 -2.47 12.40
N THR A 102 20.20 -1.26 12.28
CA THR A 102 19.49 -0.08 11.77
C THR A 102 20.19 0.39 10.50
N PRO A 103 19.72 -0.02 9.31
CA PRO A 103 20.32 0.40 8.06
C PRO A 103 20.18 1.92 7.88
N PRO A 104 21.12 2.58 7.18
CA PRO A 104 21.01 4.00 6.87
C PRO A 104 19.81 4.26 5.94
N LEU A 105 19.28 5.49 6.00
CA LEU A 105 18.28 6.01 5.07
C LEU A 105 19.01 6.76 3.96
N ASP A 106 19.58 6.03 3.00
CA ASP A 106 20.46 6.57 1.96
C ASP A 106 20.06 6.18 0.53
N VAL A 107 18.92 5.50 0.36
CA VAL A 107 18.36 5.19 -0.95
C VAL A 107 17.21 6.16 -1.27
N PRO A 108 17.32 6.98 -2.34
CA PRO A 108 16.23 7.86 -2.74
C PRO A 108 15.13 7.09 -3.49
N ILE A 109 13.88 7.32 -3.11
CA ILE A 109 12.68 6.93 -3.85
C ILE A 109 12.00 8.20 -4.35
N GLU A 110 11.92 8.36 -5.67
CA GLU A 110 11.27 9.51 -6.30
C GLU A 110 9.75 9.43 -6.11
N LEU A 111 9.17 10.48 -5.52
CA LEU A 111 7.74 10.67 -5.30
C LEU A 111 7.33 12.07 -5.82
N SER A 112 6.03 12.37 -5.86
CA SER A 112 5.54 13.67 -6.39
C SER A 112 6.10 14.89 -5.68
N ASP A 113 6.35 14.78 -4.37
CA ASP A 113 6.75 15.90 -3.51
C ASP A 113 8.27 15.98 -3.32
N GLY A 114 9.02 15.15 -4.06
CA GLY A 114 10.47 14.99 -3.98
C GLY A 114 10.90 13.61 -3.49
N ALA A 115 12.20 13.34 -3.56
CA ALA A 115 12.77 12.06 -3.16
C ALA A 115 12.63 11.83 -1.65
N GLU A 116 12.08 10.68 -1.27
CA GLU A 116 12.08 10.15 0.09
C GLU A 116 13.29 9.24 0.28
N MET A 117 14.08 9.49 1.34
CA MET A 117 15.22 8.65 1.67
C MET A 117 14.76 7.46 2.51
N VAL A 118 14.90 6.26 1.97
CA VAL A 118 14.55 4.99 2.63
C VAL A 118 15.80 4.13 2.84
N SER A 119 15.67 3.09 3.66
CA SER A 119 16.74 2.11 3.79
C SER A 119 16.69 1.09 2.65
N ALA A 120 17.86 0.56 2.26
CA ALA A 120 17.93 -0.45 1.20
C ALA A 120 17.00 -1.67 1.41
N PRO A 121 16.76 -2.17 2.65
CA PRO A 121 15.78 -3.24 2.88
C PRO A 121 14.33 -2.85 2.58
N GLU A 122 13.98 -1.56 2.57
CA GLU A 122 12.61 -1.07 2.30
C GLU A 122 12.36 -0.86 0.79
N VAL A 123 13.33 -1.18 -0.06
CA VAL A 123 13.22 -1.05 -1.52
C VAL A 123 12.80 -2.38 -2.12
N PHE A 124 11.77 -2.34 -2.96
CA PHE A 124 11.21 -3.47 -3.68
C PHE A 124 11.24 -3.23 -5.18
N THR A 125 11.38 -4.31 -5.92
CA THR A 125 11.06 -4.35 -7.35
C THR A 125 9.55 -4.51 -7.57
N ALA A 126 9.07 -4.20 -8.77
CA ALA A 126 7.67 -4.38 -9.14
C ALA A 126 7.19 -5.84 -9.01
N ASP A 127 8.05 -6.82 -9.29
CA ASP A 127 7.71 -8.24 -9.16
C ASP A 127 7.54 -8.66 -7.70
N GLU A 128 8.43 -8.20 -6.82
CA GLU A 128 8.30 -8.43 -5.37
C GLU A 128 7.06 -7.76 -4.81
N ALA A 129 6.84 -6.49 -5.19
CA ALA A 129 5.66 -5.75 -4.81
C ALA A 129 4.38 -6.45 -5.30
N ALA A 130 4.34 -6.94 -6.54
CA ALA A 130 3.18 -7.64 -7.06
C ALA A 130 2.87 -8.91 -6.26
N ALA A 131 3.88 -9.67 -5.84
CA ALA A 131 3.69 -10.85 -5.00
C ALA A 131 3.14 -10.48 -3.60
N ILE A 132 3.57 -9.36 -3.03
CA ILE A 132 3.08 -8.84 -1.74
C ILE A 132 1.63 -8.36 -1.89
N PHE A 133 1.31 -7.60 -2.93
CA PHE A 133 -0.05 -7.16 -3.23
C PHE A 133 -1.00 -8.34 -3.46
N TYR A 134 -0.54 -9.34 -4.19
CA TYR A 134 -1.31 -10.56 -4.40
C TYR A 134 -1.52 -11.33 -3.10
N THR A 135 -0.52 -11.39 -2.21
CA THR A 135 -0.68 -11.98 -0.88
C THR A 135 -1.73 -11.22 -0.08
N TYR A 136 -1.62 -9.90 -0.01
CA TYR A 136 -2.58 -9.04 0.67
C TYR A 136 -4.00 -9.19 0.12
N TYR A 137 -4.16 -9.28 -1.20
CA TYR A 137 -5.45 -9.59 -1.83
C TYR A 137 -6.07 -10.92 -1.36
N ARG A 138 -5.23 -11.95 -1.17
CA ARG A 138 -5.69 -13.30 -0.79
C ARG A 138 -5.97 -13.44 0.69
N THR A 139 -5.26 -12.71 1.55
CA THR A 139 -5.24 -12.95 3.00
C THR A 139 -5.70 -11.75 3.83
N GLY A 140 -5.70 -10.54 3.26
CA GLY A 140 -5.88 -9.28 3.98
C GLY A 140 -4.66 -8.81 4.78
N ASP A 141 -3.52 -9.51 4.68
CA ASP A 141 -2.28 -9.16 5.38
C ASP A 141 -1.05 -9.44 4.49
N ILE A 142 0.10 -8.89 4.87
CA ILE A 142 1.37 -9.11 4.18
C ILE A 142 2.13 -10.31 4.78
N PRO A 143 3.13 -10.87 4.08
CA PRO A 143 3.99 -11.90 4.66
C PRO A 143 4.60 -11.43 6.00
N PRO A 144 4.48 -12.20 7.10
CA PRO A 144 4.88 -11.74 8.44
C PRO A 144 6.34 -11.32 8.58
N ARG A 145 7.22 -11.84 7.72
CA ARG A 145 8.66 -11.54 7.72
C ARG A 145 9.00 -10.16 7.16
N LEU A 146 8.07 -9.52 6.46
CA LEU A 146 8.32 -8.25 5.77
C LEU A 146 7.90 -7.00 6.56
N ARG A 147 7.31 -7.19 7.75
CA ARG A 147 6.75 -6.08 8.53
C ARG A 147 7.84 -5.48 9.42
N THR A 148 8.22 -4.23 9.19
CA THR A 148 9.09 -3.50 10.11
C THR A 148 8.27 -2.87 11.24
N ALA A 149 8.95 -2.28 12.23
CA ALA A 149 8.30 -1.68 13.40
C ALA A 149 7.30 -0.58 12.99
N PRO A 150 6.27 -0.29 13.82
CA PRO A 150 5.31 0.78 13.54
C PRO A 150 6.01 2.11 13.22
N GLY A 151 5.83 2.62 12.00
CA GLY A 151 6.47 3.87 11.56
C GLY A 151 5.72 5.11 12.05
N ARG A 152 4.38 5.04 12.15
CA ARG A 152 3.54 6.15 12.63
C ARG A 152 2.16 5.70 13.11
N GLY A 153 1.72 6.19 14.26
CA GLY A 153 0.34 6.05 14.76
C GLY A 153 -0.60 7.10 14.15
N ILE A 154 -1.84 6.72 13.86
CA ILE A 154 -2.85 7.55 13.19
C ILE A 154 -4.10 7.67 14.07
N HIS A 155 -4.53 8.90 14.33
CA HIS A 155 -5.77 9.20 15.04
C HIS A 155 -6.90 9.56 14.08
N VAL A 156 -8.13 9.16 14.39
CA VAL A 156 -9.36 9.66 13.79
C VAL A 156 -9.56 11.09 14.28
N ARG A 157 -9.63 12.07 13.36
CA ARG A 157 -10.23 13.36 13.71
C ARG A 157 -11.74 13.15 13.86
N ARG A 158 -12.22 12.91 15.08
CA ARG A 158 -13.66 13.02 15.36
C ARG A 158 -14.07 14.46 15.03
N ARG A 159 -14.79 14.66 13.92
CA ARG A 159 -15.61 15.86 13.80
C ARG A 159 -16.63 15.77 14.94
N LEU A 160 -16.45 16.62 15.95
CA LEU A 160 -17.53 16.93 16.88
C LEU A 160 -18.69 17.44 16.02
N ALA A 161 -19.81 16.74 16.09
CA ALA A 161 -21.08 17.20 15.54
C ALA A 161 -21.59 18.40 16.33
#